data_AF-A0A3C0UP46-F1
#
_entry.id   AF-A0A3C0UP46-F1
#
_cell.length_a   1.000
_cell.length_b   1.000
_cell.length_c   1.000
_cell.angle_alpha   90.00
_cell.angle_beta   90.00
_cell.angle_gamma   90.00
#
_symmetry.space_group_name_H-M   'P 1'
#
loop_
_entity.id
_entity.type
_entity.pdbx_description
1 polymer ?
#
loop_
_entity_poly.entity_id
_entity_poly.type
_entity_poly.pdbx_seq_one_letter_code
_entity_poly.pdbx_strand_id
1 'polypeptide(L)' 'LRMKELTVTGYFTSEIGATKALEYLPIPGRFEGCVPLKPGQKAWAL' A
#
# COMPACT_ATOMS: atom_id res chain seq x y z
N LEU A 1 13.04 17.33 -8.37
CA LEU A 1 13.78 16.12 -8.82
C LEU A 1 12.74 15.09 -9.25
N ARG A 2 12.20 15.21 -10.48
CA ARG A 2 10.92 14.60 -10.90
C ARG A 2 10.99 13.07 -11.06
N MET A 3 12.18 12.52 -11.27
CA MET A 3 12.36 11.08 -11.49
C MET A 3 12.16 10.24 -10.22
N LYS A 4 12.55 10.76 -9.05
CA LYS A 4 12.37 10.05 -7.78
C LYS A 4 10.89 9.80 -7.47
N GLU A 5 10.05 10.81 -7.66
CA GLU A 5 8.60 10.70 -7.42
C GLU A 5 7.97 9.64 -8.31
N LEU A 6 8.29 9.65 -9.61
CA LEU A 6 7.78 8.65 -10.56
C LEU A 6 8.22 7.22 -10.20
N THR A 7 9.46 7.03 -9.76
CA THR A 7 9.93 5.71 -9.34
C THR A 7 9.24 5.20 -8.07
N VAL A 8 8.98 6.09 -7.11
CA VAL A 8 8.27 5.76 -5.88
C VAL A 8 6.82 5.39 -6.19
N THR A 9 6.14 6.21 -6.98
CA THR A 9 4.77 5.93 -7.42
C THR A 9 4.69 4.61 -8.18
N GLY A 10 5.56 4.39 -9.16
CA GLY A 10 5.57 3.15 -9.94
C GLY A 10 5.88 1.90 -9.13
N TYR A 11 6.72 2.01 -8.09
CA TYR A 11 6.99 0.88 -7.20
C TYR A 11 5.77 0.53 -6.35
N PHE A 12 5.14 1.52 -5.71
CA PHE A 12 4.00 1.26 -4.80
C PHE A 12 2.71 0.89 -5.52
N THR A 13 2.57 1.17 -6.82
CA THR A 13 1.46 0.67 -7.64
C THR A 13 1.75 -0.64 -8.37
N SER A 14 2.99 -1.14 -8.32
CA SER A 14 3.34 -2.45 -8.88
C SER A 14 2.85 -3.60 -8.01
N GLU A 15 2.67 -4.79 -8.60
CA GLU A 15 2.32 -6.02 -7.87
C GLU A 15 3.28 -6.28 -6.69
N ILE A 16 4.58 -6.09 -6.92
CA ILE A 16 5.61 -6.32 -5.91
C ILE A 16 5.47 -5.31 -4.75
N GLY A 17 5.24 -4.04 -5.06
CA GLY A 17 5.05 -3.01 -4.03
C GLY A 17 3.77 -3.23 -3.24
N ALA A 18 2.66 -3.52 -3.92
CA ALA A 18 1.36 -3.76 -3.30
C ALA A 18 1.37 -5.01 -2.38
N THR A 19 2.07 -6.08 -2.77
CA THR A 19 2.05 -7.36 -2.03
C THR A 19 3.18 -7.51 -1.01
N LYS A 20 4.39 -6.99 -1.29
CA LYS A 20 5.56 -7.17 -0.42
C LYS A 20 5.82 -5.95 0.46
N ALA A 21 5.61 -4.74 -0.04
CA ALA A 21 5.85 -3.52 0.74
C ALA A 21 4.59 -3.06 1.50
N LEU A 22 3.42 -3.29 0.93
CA LEU A 22 2.12 -2.96 1.51
C LEU A 22 1.31 -4.23 1.82
N GLU A 23 0.22 -4.06 2.55
CA GLU A 23 -0.78 -5.12 2.78
C GLU A 23 -1.80 -5.08 1.64
N TYR A 24 -1.69 -6.02 0.70
CA TYR A 24 -2.57 -6.09 -0.46
C TYR A 24 -3.95 -6.65 -0.06
N LEU A 25 -5.00 -5.88 -0.34
CA LEU A 25 -6.39 -6.29 -0.15
C LEU A 25 -7.11 -6.33 -1.50
N PRO A 26 -7.18 -7.49 -2.19
CA PRO A 26 -7.75 -7.58 -3.54
C PRO A 26 -9.25 -7.27 -3.61
N ILE A 27 -9.96 -7.45 -2.49
CA ILE A 27 -11.39 -7.18 -2.38
C ILE A 27 -11.59 -6.23 -1.20
N PRO A 28 -11.68 -4.91 -1.46
CA PRO A 28 -11.97 -3.96 -0.39
C PRO A 28 -13.40 -4.22 0.07
N GLY A 29 -13.53 -4.75 1.29
CA GLY A 29 -14.82 -4.90 1.95
C GLY A 29 -15.37 -3.55 2.41
N ARG A 30 -15.89 -3.51 3.64
CA ARG A 30 -16.33 -2.26 4.26
C ARG A 30 -15.14 -1.32 4.49
N PHE A 31 -15.25 -0.07 4.02
CA PHE A 31 -14.26 0.96 4.31
C PHE A 31 -14.41 1.48 5.74
N GLU A 32 -13.36 1.36 6.53
CA GLU A 32 -13.25 1.91 7.88
C GLU A 32 -11.98 2.77 7.96
N GLY A 33 -12.14 4.09 8.06
CA GLY A 33 -11.01 5.03 7.92
C GLY A 33 -10.06 5.12 9.12
N CYS A 34 -10.42 4.52 10.26
CA CYS A 34 -9.62 4.61 11.50
C CYS A 34 -9.55 3.24 12.20
N VAL A 35 -9.07 2.22 11.48
CA VAL A 35 -8.82 0.90 12.04
C VAL A 35 -7.44 0.89 12.71
N PRO A 36 -7.33 0.49 13.99
CA PRO A 36 -6.03 0.37 14.63
C PRO A 36 -5.18 -0.70 13.92
N LEU A 37 -3.98 -0.32 13.50
CA LEU A 37 -3.00 -1.25 12.93
C LEU A 37 -2.50 -2.20 14.02
N LYS A 38 -2.40 -3.49 13.70
CA LYS A 38 -1.74 -4.45 14.58
C LYS A 38 -0.23 -4.14 14.65
N PRO A 39 0.46 -4.47 15.76
CA PRO A 39 1.90 -4.30 15.85
C PRO A 39 2.62 -4.99 14.68
N GLY A 40 3.39 -4.22 13.90
CA GLY A 40 4.14 -4.72 12.74
C GLY A 40 3.33 -4.87 11.43
N GLN A 41 2.06 -4.48 11.42
CA GLN A 41 1.24 -4.51 10.20
C GLN A 41 1.69 -3.44 9.20
N LYS A 42 1.77 -3.82 7.92
CA LYS A 42 2.09 -2.89 6.82
C LYS A 42 0.89 -1.97 6.54
N ALA A 43 1.18 -0.81 5.97
CA ALA A 43 0.12 0.06 5.45
C ALA A 43 -0.62 -0.65 4.32
N TRP A 44 -1.92 -0.37 4.17
CA TRP A 44 -2.73 -0.96 3.12
C TRP A 44 -2.32 -0.46 1.74
N ALA A 45 -2.31 -1.36 0.76
CA ALA A 45 -2.32 -0.97 -0.64
C ALA A 45 -3.67 -0.31 -0.95
N LEU A 46 -3.61 0.87 -1.58
CA LEU A 46 -4.77 1.61 -2.06
C LEU A 46 -5.36 1.01 -3.33
#